data_AF-A0A963N8V4-F1
#
_entry.id   AF-A0A963N8V4-F1
#
_cell.length_a   1.000
_cell.length_b   1.000
_cell.length_c   1.000
_cell.angle_alpha   90.00
_cell.angle_beta   90.00
_cell.angle_gamma   90.00
#
_symmetry.space_group_name_H-M   'P 1'
#
loop_
_entity.id
_entity.type
_entity.pdbx_description
1 polymer ?
#
loop_
_entity_poly.entity_id
_entity_poly.type
_entity_poly.pdbx_seq_one_letter_code
_entity_poly.pdbx_strand_id
1 'polypeptide(L)' 'PFDVWQAALVALTINIVGFFGGFVLSAIKRDRGVKDWGTLIEGHGGMLDRVDSISFSAPIFFHILRYWWA' A
#
# COMPACT_ATOMS: atom_id res chain seq x y z
N PRO A 1 22.69 -6.79 -7.97
CA PRO A 1 21.77 -7.76 -7.32
C PRO A 1 20.31 -7.66 -7.79
N PHE A 2 19.94 -6.78 -8.72
CA PHE A 2 18.73 -6.91 -9.54
C PHE A 2 19.12 -6.44 -10.94
N ASP A 3 18.64 -7.13 -11.97
CA ASP A 3 18.69 -6.57 -13.32
C ASP A 3 17.68 -5.41 -13.41
N VAL A 4 17.96 -4.39 -14.22
CA VAL A 4 17.16 -3.14 -14.28
C VAL A 4 15.71 -3.45 -14.63
N TRP A 5 15.48 -4.43 -15.51
CA TRP A 5 14.12 -4.84 -15.89
C TRP A 5 13.35 -5.52 -14.74
N GLN A 6 14.03 -6.31 -13.90
CA GLN A 6 13.42 -6.97 -12.75
C GLN A 6 13.03 -5.92 -11.71
N ALA A 7 13.92 -4.97 -11.43
CA ALA A 7 13.63 -3.87 -10.54
C ALA A 7 12.44 -3.04 -11.03
N ALA A 8 12.35 -2.78 -12.33
CA ALA A 8 11.24 -2.05 -12.94
C ALA A 8 9.91 -2.79 -12.78
N LEU A 9 9.87 -4.11 -13.00
CA LEU A 9 8.66 -4.90 -12.82
C LEU A 9 8.21 -4.97 -11.36
N VAL A 10 9.14 -5.19 -10.44
CA VAL A 10 8.84 -5.22 -9.01
C VAL A 10 8.26 -3.87 -8.57
N ALA A 11 8.88 -2.76 -8.98
CA ALA A 11 8.38 -1.42 -8.68
C ALA A 11 6.97 -1.18 -9.27
N LEU A 12 6.71 -1.62 -10.50
CA LEU A 12 5.40 -1.50 -11.13
C LEU A 12 4.33 -2.30 -10.38
N THR A 13 4.62 -3.54 -10.01
CA THR A 13 3.68 -4.40 -9.26
C THR A 13 3.36 -3.80 -7.89
N ILE A 14 4.37 -3.34 -7.14
CA ILE A 14 4.18 -2.68 -5.84
C ILE A 14 3.30 -1.44 -5.97
N ASN A 15 3.52 -0.63 -7.01
CA ASN A 15 2.74 0.59 -7.25
C ASN A 15 1.26 0.27 -7.50
N ILE A 16 0.98 -0.69 -8.39
CA ILE A 16 -0.39 -1.12 -8.71
C ILE A 16 -1.10 -1.63 -7.46
N VAL A 17 -0.45 -2.49 -6.67
CA VAL A 17 -1.08 -3.06 -5.47
C VAL A 17 -1.25 -2.00 -4.38
N GLY A 18 -0.27 -1.12 -4.17
CA GLY A 18 -0.40 0.01 -3.25
C GLY A 18 -1.59 0.91 -3.61
N PHE A 19 -1.81 1.15 -4.90
CA PHE A 19 -2.97 1.91 -5.39
C PHE A 19 -4.31 1.22 -5.08
N PHE A 20 -4.40 -0.11 -5.30
CA PHE A 20 -5.58 -0.88 -4.92
C PHE A 20 -5.80 -0.92 -3.39
N GLY A 21 -4.73 -0.94 -2.59
CA GLY A 21 -4.81 -0.87 -1.13
C GLY A 21 -5.51 0.40 -0.64
N GLY A 22 -5.19 1.55 -1.26
CA GLY A 22 -5.88 2.82 -0.98
C GLY A 22 -7.36 2.82 -1.37
N PHE A 23 -7.73 2.15 -2.46
CA PHE A 23 -9.14 1.97 -2.82
C PHE A 23 -9.90 1.11 -1.81
N VAL A 24 -9.31 -0.01 -1.37
CA VAL A 24 -9.94 -0.88 -0.38
C VAL A 24 -10.16 -0.13 0.93
N LEU A 25 -9.14 0.59 1.42
CA LEU A 25 -9.30 1.37 2.65
C LEU A 25 -10.33 2.49 2.50
N SER A 26 -10.40 3.13 1.33
CA SER A 26 -11.41 4.15 1.02
C SER A 26 -12.83 3.57 0.96
N ALA A 27 -13.00 2.36 0.42
CA ALA A 27 -14.28 1.66 0.42
C ALA A 27 -14.72 1.31 1.85
N ILE A 28 -13.80 0.81 2.69
CA ILE A 28 -14.09 0.51 4.10
C ILE A 28 -14.45 1.79 4.88
N LYS A 29 -13.76 2.92 4.61
CA LYS A 29 -14.12 4.23 5.18
C LYS A 29 -15.57 4.60 4.86
N ARG A 30 -15.97 4.42 3.61
CA ARG A 30 -17.33 4.72 3.15
C ARG A 30 -18.39 3.81 3.76
N ASP A 31 -18.07 2.53 3.95
CA ASP A 31 -18.96 1.56 4.60
C ASP A 31 -19.19 1.88 6.08
N ARG A 32 -18.15 2.36 6.78
CA ARG A 32 -18.26 2.79 8.18
C ARG A 32 -18.79 4.21 8.39
N GLY A 33 -19.07 4.94 7.31
CA GLY A 33 -19.55 6.33 7.37
C GLY A 33 -18.53 7.32 7.95
N VAL A 34 -17.25 6.96 8.03
CA VAL A 34 -16.17 7.79 8.57
C VAL A 34 -15.29 8.27 7.43
N LYS A 35 -15.06 9.58 7.33
CA LYS A 35 -14.25 10.16 6.25
C LYS A 35 -12.74 9.97 6.46
N ASP A 36 -12.31 9.92 7.72
CA ASP A 36 -10.91 9.77 8.12
C ASP A 36 -10.79 8.75 9.25
N TRP A 37 -9.79 7.87 9.20
CA TRP A 37 -9.58 6.80 10.19
C TRP A 37 -9.15 7.28 11.59
N GLY A 38 -8.89 8.57 11.76
CA GLY A 38 -8.61 9.17 13.06
C GLY A 38 -7.98 10.56 12.96
N THR A 39 -8.28 11.40 13.95
CA THR A 39 -7.70 12.74 14.16
C THR A 39 -6.45 12.66 15.03
N LEU A 40 -5.47 11.81 14.68
CA LEU A 40 -4.23 11.74 15.48
C LEU A 40 -3.47 13.09 15.46
N ILE A 41 -3.67 13.90 14.41
CA ILE A 41 -3.24 15.29 14.30
C ILE A 41 -4.42 16.07 13.70
N GLU A 42 -5.02 17.01 14.44
CA GLU A 42 -6.04 17.92 13.89
C GLU A 42 -5.45 18.69 12.69
N GLY A 43 -6.02 18.50 11.49
CA GLY A 43 -5.58 19.16 10.25
C GLY A 43 -4.57 18.40 9.39
N HIS A 44 -4.13 17.21 9.78
CA HIS A 44 -3.38 16.29 8.92
C HIS A 44 -4.20 15.01 8.71
N GLY A 45 -4.48 14.68 7.44
CA GLY A 45 -5.19 13.43 7.08
C GLY A 45 -4.62 12.23 7.84
N GLY A 46 -5.52 11.36 8.30
CA GLY A 46 -5.20 10.33 9.29
C GLY A 46 -3.95 9.52 8.91
N MET A 47 -3.05 9.27 9.87
CA MET A 47 -1.82 8.49 9.64
C MET A 47 -2.11 7.12 8.99
N LEU A 48 -3.28 6.55 9.27
CA LEU A 48 -3.81 5.33 8.67
C LEU A 48 -4.06 5.42 7.15
N ASP A 49 -4.33 6.61 6.60
CA ASP A 49 -4.43 6.86 5.16
C ASP A 49 -3.07 6.89 4.45
N ARG A 50 -1.95 6.84 5.18
CA ARG A 50 -0.61 6.64 4.60
C ARG A 50 -0.15 5.19 4.69
N VAL A 51 -0.75 4.45 5.62
CA VAL A 51 -0.46 3.04 5.87
C VAL A 51 -1.29 2.14 4.95
N ASP A 52 -2.31 2.66 4.29
CA ASP A 52 -3.17 1.94 3.34
C ASP A 52 -2.40 1.29 2.18
N SER A 53 -1.55 2.07 1.51
CA SER A 53 -0.72 1.64 0.39
C SER A 53 0.44 0.76 0.84
N ILE A 54 0.98 1.01 2.05
CA ILE A 54 2.07 0.22 2.65
C ILE A 54 1.56 -1.15 3.10
N SER A 55 0.35 -1.22 3.66
CA SER A 55 -0.23 -2.46 4.19
C SER A 55 -0.40 -3.54 3.13
N PHE A 56 -0.72 -3.14 1.89
CA PHE A 56 -0.85 -4.08 0.77
C PHE A 56 0.46 -4.29 0.01
N SER A 57 1.31 -3.26 -0.11
CA SER A 57 2.55 -3.37 -0.86
C SER A 57 3.67 -4.12 -0.12
N ALA A 58 3.78 -3.97 1.20
CA ALA A 58 4.81 -4.61 2.01
C ALA A 58 4.79 -6.16 1.97
N PRO A 59 3.65 -6.86 2.19
CA PRO A 59 3.63 -8.32 2.12
C PRO A 59 3.92 -8.85 0.70
N ILE A 60 3.48 -8.13 -0.34
CA ILE A 60 3.72 -8.53 -1.73
C ILE A 60 5.19 -8.32 -2.12
N PHE A 61 5.79 -7.20 -1.72
CA PHE A 61 7.22 -6.99 -1.91
C PHE A 61 8.04 -8.10 -1.25
N PHE A 62 7.71 -8.44 0.00
CA PHE A 62 8.36 -9.54 0.71
C PHE A 62 8.16 -10.88 -0.02
N HIS A 63 6.95 -11.19 -0.49
CA HIS A 63 6.67 -12.44 -1.20
C HIS A 63 7.44 -12.55 -2.52
N ILE A 64 7.49 -11.46 -3.30
CA ILE A 64 8.22 -11.44 -4.56
C ILE A 64 9.71 -11.68 -4.31
N LEU A 65 10.32 -10.97 -3.36
CA LEU A 65 11.72 -11.20 -3.02
C LEU A 65 11.97 -12.61 -2.46
N ARG A 66 11.07 -13.12 -1.61
CA ARG A 66 11.22 -14.42 -0.96
C ARG A 66 11.13 -15.60 -1.94
N TYR A 67 10.26 -15.53 -2.95
CA TYR A 67 10.04 -16.66 -3.87
C TYR A 67 10.83 -16.55 -5.18
N TRP A 68 11.13 -15.33 -5.64
CA TRP A 68 11.86 -15.13 -6.91
C TRP A 68 13.35 -14.87 -6.73
N TRP A 69 13.81 -14.60 -5.51
CA TRP A 69 15.21 -14.26 -5.23
C TRP A 69 15.87 -15.11 -4.14
N ALA A 70 15.15 -16.00 -3.45
CA ALA A 70 15.73 -16.91 -2.45
C ALA A 70 16.18 -18.24 -3.07
#